data_AF-A0A523G967-F1
#
_entry.id   AF-A0A523G967-F1
#
_cell.length_a   1.000
_cell.length_b   1.000
_cell.length_c   1.000
_cell.angle_alpha   90.00
_cell.angle_beta   90.00
_cell.angle_gamma   90.00
#
_symmetry.space_group_name_H-M   'P 1'
#
loop_
_entity.id
_entity.type
_entity.pdbx_description
1 polymer ?
#
loop_
_entity_poly.entity_id
_entity_poly.type
_entity_poly.pdbx_seq_one_letter_code
_entity_poly.pdbx_strand_id
1 'polypeptide(L)'
;MTIIVFVTYNGLVITRYYEKFSQSKLVVYHTKGHSAIDYFKGFEMKSLIDQDMPDQMVKYHLTPNRIANQVSFSSRDEANTLNVVVVHDFKLISLDKSILFVDHPIDKYISTKPITVDIVIVAKNSVNSLKKLTQLVSFDQLILDGSNQYKTIRSLKIEAEKLNLPFYSTYDQGAITLDFYRK
;
A
#
# COMPACT_ATOMS: atom_id res chain seq x y z
N MET A 1 -31.91 -1.58 -34.16
CA MET A 1 -30.46 -1.37 -33.92
C MET A 1 -30.20 -0.47 -32.71
N THR A 2 -30.87 0.67 -32.59
CA THR A 2 -30.67 1.65 -31.49
C THR A 2 -30.97 1.12 -30.08
N ILE A 3 -32.03 0.31 -29.92
CA ILE A 3 -32.38 -0.29 -28.61
C ILE A 3 -31.29 -1.25 -28.12
N ILE A 4 -30.72 -2.05 -29.04
CA ILE A 4 -29.66 -3.01 -28.70
C ILE A 4 -28.40 -2.27 -28.24
N VAL A 5 -28.01 -1.19 -28.94
CA VAL A 5 -26.86 -0.35 -28.56
C VAL A 5 -27.07 0.31 -27.20
N PHE A 6 -28.29 0.75 -26.89
CA PHE A 6 -28.60 1.36 -25.59
C PHE A 6 -28.52 0.33 -24.46
N VAL A 7 -29.08 -0.87 -24.63
CA VAL A 7 -29.03 -1.92 -23.62
C VAL A 7 -27.60 -2.40 -23.36
N THR A 8 -26.79 -2.57 -24.40
CA THR A 8 -25.38 -2.97 -24.23
C THR A 8 -24.55 -1.91 -23.53
N TYR A 9 -24.76 -0.63 -23.85
CA TYR A 9 -24.09 0.47 -23.16
C TYR A 9 -24.45 0.52 -21.67
N ASN A 10 -25.74 0.47 -21.34
CA ASN A 10 -26.19 0.50 -19.94
C ASN A 10 -25.71 -0.73 -19.15
N GLY A 11 -25.73 -1.93 -19.76
CA GLY A 11 -25.18 -3.13 -19.15
C GLY A 11 -23.70 -2.97 -18.79
N LEU A 12 -22.89 -2.41 -19.69
CA LEU A 12 -21.46 -2.18 -19.44
C LEU A 12 -21.22 -1.14 -18.32
N VAL A 13 -22.03 -0.09 -18.25
CA VAL A 13 -21.98 0.90 -17.17
C VAL A 13 -22.32 0.26 -15.83
N ILE A 14 -23.39 -0.54 -15.78
CA ILE A 14 -23.83 -1.24 -14.56
C ILE A 14 -22.74 -2.20 -14.07
N THR A 15 -22.15 -3.03 -14.95
CA THR A 15 -21.09 -3.97 -14.56
C THR A 15 -19.89 -3.24 -13.96
N ARG A 16 -19.42 -2.16 -14.60
CA ARG A 16 -18.31 -1.36 -14.07
C ARG A 16 -18.64 -0.74 -12.72
N TYR A 17 -19.86 -0.27 -12.55
CA TYR A 17 -20.32 0.29 -11.28
C TYR A 17 -20.28 -0.78 -10.18
N TYR A 18 -20.77 -2.00 -10.46
CA TYR A 18 -20.71 -3.12 -9.51
C TYR A 18 -19.28 -3.54 -9.18
N GLU A 19 -18.40 -3.65 -10.18
CA GLU A 19 -16.98 -3.94 -9.97
C GLU A 19 -16.35 -2.92 -9.03
N LYS A 20 -16.56 -1.63 -9.27
CA LYS A 20 -16.03 -0.55 -8.42
C LYS A 20 -16.66 -0.53 -7.04
N PHE A 21 -17.96 -0.75 -6.91
CA PHE A 21 -18.63 -0.81 -5.61
C PHE A 21 -18.14 -1.98 -4.76
N SER A 22 -17.84 -3.11 -5.39
CA SER A 22 -17.32 -4.31 -4.72
C SER A 22 -15.82 -4.28 -4.44
N GLN A 23 -15.10 -3.27 -4.95
CA GLN A 23 -13.65 -3.23 -4.84
C GLN A 23 -13.21 -3.04 -3.39
N SER A 24 -12.20 -3.80 -3.00
CA SER A 24 -11.39 -3.54 -1.81
C SER A 24 -9.95 -3.80 -2.20
N LYS A 25 -9.10 -2.78 -2.13
CA LYS A 25 -7.70 -2.92 -2.56
C LYS A 25 -6.79 -1.89 -1.93
N LEU A 26 -5.53 -2.28 -1.78
CA LEU A 26 -4.44 -1.42 -1.34
C LEU A 26 -3.54 -1.08 -2.53
N VAL A 27 -3.20 0.20 -2.68
CA VAL A 27 -2.24 0.68 -3.67
C VAL A 27 -1.06 1.30 -2.95
N VAL A 28 0.13 0.75 -3.17
CA VAL A 28 1.40 1.30 -2.68
C VAL A 28 2.11 1.95 -3.86
N TYR A 29 2.27 3.27 -3.83
CA TYR A 29 2.79 4.02 -4.96
C TYR A 29 4.31 4.00 -5.02
N HIS A 30 4.84 4.06 -6.24
CA HIS A 30 6.25 4.37 -6.45
C HIS A 30 6.46 5.88 -6.42
N THR A 31 6.87 6.40 -5.25
CA THR A 31 7.25 7.80 -5.04
C THR A 31 8.66 7.86 -4.49
N LYS A 32 9.61 8.43 -5.24
CA LYS A 32 11.02 8.42 -4.85
C LYS A 32 11.24 9.29 -3.60
N GLY A 33 11.72 8.67 -2.52
CA GLY A 33 12.05 9.36 -1.26
C GLY A 33 10.86 9.68 -0.36
N HIS A 34 9.63 9.37 -0.77
CA HIS A 34 8.42 9.60 0.01
C HIS A 34 7.52 8.37 -0.05
N SER A 35 6.73 8.16 0.99
CA SER A 35 5.74 7.08 1.05
C SER A 35 4.35 7.60 0.74
N ALA A 36 3.62 6.87 -0.10
CA ALA A 36 2.20 7.08 -0.34
C ALA A 36 1.48 5.74 -0.51
N ILE A 37 0.38 5.59 0.21
CA ILE A 37 -0.48 4.42 0.18
C ILE A 37 -1.92 4.90 0.14
N ASP A 38 -2.71 4.34 -0.78
CA ASP A 38 -4.16 4.49 -0.80
C ASP A 38 -4.83 3.14 -0.57
N TYR A 39 -5.88 3.14 0.24
CA TYR A 39 -6.80 2.03 0.38
C TYR A 39 -8.15 2.42 -0.18
N PHE A 40 -8.64 1.64 -1.12
CA PHE A 40 -9.93 1.84 -1.77
C PHE A 40 -10.93 0.81 -1.25
N LYS A 41 -12.12 1.25 -0.85
CA LYS A 41 -13.25 0.38 -0.50
C LYS A 41 -14.53 0.95 -1.10
N GLY A 42 -15.04 0.29 -2.14
CA GLY A 42 -16.12 0.84 -2.95
C GLY A 42 -15.71 2.16 -3.62
N PHE A 43 -16.45 3.23 -3.34
CA PHE A 43 -16.16 4.60 -3.80
C PHE A 43 -15.45 5.46 -2.75
N GLU A 44 -15.07 4.87 -1.61
CA GLU A 44 -14.32 5.53 -0.56
C GLU A 44 -12.83 5.25 -0.68
N MET A 45 -12.04 6.22 -0.23
CA MET A 45 -10.59 6.12 -0.18
C MET A 45 -10.10 6.52 1.21
N LYS A 46 -9.07 5.83 1.70
CA LYS A 46 -8.25 6.28 2.83
C LYS A 46 -6.80 6.29 2.43
N SER A 47 -6.05 7.28 2.88
CA SER A 47 -4.66 7.47 2.47
C SER A 47 -3.71 7.61 3.64
N LEU A 48 -2.48 7.15 3.46
CA LEU A 48 -1.31 7.47 4.29
C LEU A 48 -0.27 8.06 3.35
N ILE A 49 0.04 9.34 3.53
CA ILE A 49 0.94 10.09 2.67
C ILE A 49 1.90 10.87 3.56
N ASP A 50 3.17 10.85 3.19
CA ASP A 50 4.17 11.71 3.82
C ASP A 50 3.75 13.19 3.76
N GLN A 51 3.81 13.86 4.91
CA GLN A 51 3.33 15.24 5.06
C GLN A 51 4.12 16.23 4.20
N ASP A 52 5.40 15.94 3.98
CA ASP A 52 6.36 16.72 3.20
C ASP A 52 6.38 16.34 1.71
N MET A 53 5.53 15.39 1.27
CA MET A 53 5.42 15.05 -0.15
C MET A 53 4.94 16.28 -0.96
N PRO A 54 5.65 16.68 -2.04
CA PRO A 54 5.23 17.79 -2.87
C PRO A 54 3.90 17.54 -3.57
N ASP A 55 3.04 18.57 -3.66
CA ASP A 55 1.73 18.48 -4.33
C ASP A 55 1.84 18.00 -5.80
N GLN A 56 2.94 18.35 -6.46
CA GLN A 56 3.25 17.88 -7.81
C GLN A 56 3.37 16.35 -7.87
N MET A 57 3.99 15.72 -6.86
CA MET A 57 4.07 14.26 -6.80
C MET A 57 2.71 13.63 -6.57
N VAL A 58 1.90 14.20 -5.67
CA VAL A 58 0.51 13.74 -5.46
C VAL A 58 -0.27 13.79 -6.77
N LYS A 59 -0.18 14.91 -7.49
CA LYS A 59 -0.87 15.13 -8.78
C LYS A 59 -0.44 14.16 -9.87
N TYR A 60 0.83 13.79 -9.96
CA TYR A 60 1.31 12.93 -11.05
C TYR A 60 1.34 11.44 -10.72
N HIS A 61 1.52 11.06 -9.45
CA HIS A 61 1.63 9.66 -9.06
C HIS A 61 0.33 9.09 -8.49
N LEU A 62 -0.46 9.86 -7.73
CA LEU A 62 -1.62 9.35 -7.00
C LEU A 62 -2.93 9.69 -7.71
N THR A 63 -3.11 10.97 -8.09
CA THR A 63 -4.35 11.49 -8.69
C THR A 63 -4.88 10.69 -9.88
N PRO A 64 -4.06 10.22 -10.85
CA PRO A 64 -4.59 9.44 -11.97
C PRO A 64 -5.28 8.14 -11.52
N ASN A 65 -4.71 7.45 -10.52
CA ASN A 65 -5.27 6.23 -9.97
C ASN A 65 -6.56 6.52 -9.19
N ARG A 66 -6.58 7.60 -8.40
CA ARG A 66 -7.78 8.04 -7.67
C ARG A 66 -8.94 8.38 -8.61
N ILE A 67 -8.70 9.12 -9.69
CA ILE A 67 -9.70 9.41 -10.73
C ILE A 67 -10.21 8.12 -11.37
N ALA A 68 -9.30 7.19 -11.72
CA ALA A 68 -9.68 5.91 -12.32
C ALA A 68 -10.53 5.01 -11.39
N ASN A 69 -10.48 5.25 -10.08
CA ASN A 69 -11.32 4.59 -9.09
C ASN A 69 -12.56 5.37 -8.67
N GLN A 70 -12.81 6.54 -9.30
CA GLN A 70 -14.01 7.35 -9.10
C GLN A 70 -14.27 7.70 -7.63
N VAL A 71 -13.21 7.82 -6.84
CA VAL A 71 -13.33 8.25 -5.45
C VAL A 71 -13.47 9.77 -5.42
N SER A 72 -14.28 10.27 -4.50
CA SER A 72 -14.28 11.69 -4.17
C SER A 72 -13.02 11.98 -3.35
N PHE A 73 -12.19 12.91 -3.80
CA PHE A 73 -11.03 13.39 -3.03
C PHE A 73 -10.80 14.87 -3.30
N SER A 74 -10.55 15.66 -2.26
CA SER A 74 -9.84 16.93 -2.43
C SER A 74 -8.33 16.65 -2.42
N SER A 75 -7.54 17.42 -3.17
CA SER A 75 -6.15 17.08 -3.50
C SER A 75 -5.21 16.90 -2.29
N ARG A 76 -5.60 17.29 -1.07
CA ARG A 76 -4.79 17.12 0.15
C ARG A 76 -5.57 16.91 1.45
N ASP A 77 -6.86 17.23 1.54
CA ASP A 77 -7.59 17.19 2.83
C ASP A 77 -7.89 15.76 3.33
N GLU A 78 -7.69 14.74 2.49
CA GLU A 78 -7.87 13.33 2.86
C GLU A 78 -6.55 12.57 3.11
N ALA A 79 -5.43 13.30 3.20
CA ALA A 79 -4.15 12.71 3.61
C ALA A 79 -4.23 12.24 5.07
N ASN A 80 -3.68 11.04 5.35
CA ASN A 80 -3.61 10.44 6.69
C ASN A 80 -4.97 10.10 7.33
N THR A 81 -5.93 9.71 6.50
CA THR A 81 -7.25 9.19 6.89
C THR A 81 -7.24 7.70 7.25
N LEU A 82 -6.11 7.02 7.06
CA LEU A 82 -5.93 5.66 7.54
C LEU A 82 -5.88 5.61 9.07
N ASN A 83 -6.64 4.69 9.65
CA ASN A 83 -6.60 4.42 11.08
C ASN A 83 -5.28 3.73 11.43
N VAL A 84 -4.28 4.51 11.82
CA VAL A 84 -2.96 4.04 12.23
C VAL A 84 -2.92 3.94 13.75
N VAL A 85 -2.63 2.75 14.26
CA VAL A 85 -2.29 2.53 15.67
C VAL A 85 -0.78 2.44 15.78
N VAL A 86 -0.16 3.33 16.56
CA VAL A 86 1.28 3.29 16.80
C VAL A 86 1.57 2.41 18.00
N VAL A 87 2.37 1.36 17.80
CA VAL A 87 2.81 0.42 18.85
C VAL A 87 4.31 0.30 18.77
N HIS A 88 5.03 0.83 19.77
CA HIS A 88 6.51 0.76 19.85
C HIS A 88 7.20 1.16 18.53
N ASP A 89 6.83 2.33 18.00
CA ASP A 89 7.32 2.91 16.74
C ASP A 89 6.91 2.18 15.45
N PHE A 90 6.14 1.09 15.56
CA PHE A 90 5.47 0.50 14.40
C PHE A 90 4.11 1.15 14.16
N LYS A 91 3.80 1.36 12.88
CA LYS A 91 2.46 1.80 12.45
C LYS A 91 1.65 0.59 12.03
N LEU A 92 0.74 0.15 12.88
CA LEU A 92 -0.24 -0.89 12.57
C LEU A 92 -1.46 -0.28 11.91
N ILE A 93 -1.84 -0.82 10.77
CA ILE A 93 -2.98 -0.38 9.97
C ILE A 93 -3.93 -1.58 9.85
N SER A 94 -5.15 -1.43 10.37
CA SER A 94 -6.18 -2.48 10.30
C SER A 94 -7.20 -2.11 9.23
N LEU A 95 -7.21 -2.85 8.13
CA LEU A 95 -8.16 -2.74 7.02
C LEU A 95 -8.92 -4.06 6.87
N ASP A 96 -9.14 -4.53 5.63
CA ASP A 96 -9.56 -5.91 5.38
C ASP A 96 -8.40 -6.91 5.57
N LYS A 97 -7.16 -6.40 5.63
CA LYS A 97 -5.95 -7.10 6.05
C LYS A 97 -5.21 -6.28 7.10
N SER A 98 -4.45 -6.95 7.94
CA SER A 98 -3.54 -6.34 8.91
C SER A 98 -2.21 -5.98 8.24
N ILE A 99 -1.81 -4.72 8.36
CA ILE A 99 -0.62 -4.19 7.70
C ILE A 99 0.29 -3.56 8.75
N LEU A 100 1.56 -3.91 8.72
CA LEU A 100 2.62 -3.23 9.47
C LEU A 100 3.38 -2.30 8.52
N PHE A 101 3.25 -1.01 8.72
CA PHE A 101 4.04 -0.01 8.01
C PHE A 101 5.24 0.39 8.87
N VAL A 102 6.44 0.10 8.36
CA VAL A 102 7.71 0.32 9.05
C VAL A 102 8.45 1.46 8.38
N ASP A 103 8.42 2.64 8.99
CA ASP A 103 9.09 3.85 8.50
C ASP A 103 10.18 4.39 9.45
N HIS A 104 10.40 3.70 10.58
CA HIS A 104 11.43 4.03 11.57
C HIS A 104 12.31 2.81 11.88
N PRO A 105 13.60 3.00 12.23
CA PRO A 105 14.51 1.91 12.54
C PRO A 105 14.00 1.00 13.67
N ILE A 106 14.01 -0.31 13.43
CA ILE A 106 13.47 -1.32 14.35
C ILE A 106 14.47 -1.70 15.48
N ASP A 107 15.67 -1.12 15.50
CA ASP A 107 16.80 -1.59 16.31
C ASP A 107 16.56 -1.63 17.84
N LYS A 108 15.51 -0.98 18.34
CA LYS A 108 15.19 -0.91 19.77
C LYS A 108 14.02 -1.79 20.22
N TYR A 109 13.30 -2.45 19.31
CA TYR A 109 12.15 -3.25 19.68
C TYR A 109 12.59 -4.62 20.21
N ILE A 110 12.30 -4.88 21.49
CA ILE A 110 12.49 -6.18 22.14
C ILE A 110 11.11 -6.64 22.58
N SER A 111 10.57 -7.65 21.90
CA SER A 111 9.32 -8.30 22.30
C SER A 111 9.54 -9.78 22.54
N THR A 112 8.83 -10.31 23.54
CA THR A 112 8.78 -11.74 23.84
C THR A 112 7.85 -12.50 22.89
N LYS A 113 7.01 -11.78 22.11
CA LYS A 113 6.09 -12.37 21.13
C LYS A 113 6.17 -11.63 19.79
N PRO A 114 6.36 -12.35 18.67
CA PRO A 114 6.33 -11.74 17.34
C PRO A 114 4.97 -11.12 17.03
N ILE A 115 4.96 -9.95 16.39
CA ILE A 115 3.76 -9.34 15.83
C ILE A 115 3.35 -10.16 14.61
N THR A 116 2.10 -10.59 14.50
CA THR A 116 1.60 -11.28 13.31
C THR A 116 0.75 -10.33 12.48
N VAL A 117 1.09 -10.15 11.21
CA VAL A 117 0.33 -9.32 10.25
C VAL A 117 0.27 -10.01 8.89
N ASP A 118 -0.68 -9.63 8.03
CA ASP A 118 -0.74 -10.17 6.67
C ASP A 118 0.35 -9.56 5.78
N ILE A 119 0.60 -8.25 5.91
CA ILE A 119 1.48 -7.50 5.02
C ILE A 119 2.45 -6.63 5.83
N VAL A 120 3.73 -6.63 5.46
CA VAL A 120 4.71 -5.66 5.93
C VAL A 120 5.11 -4.74 4.79
N ILE A 121 5.08 -3.43 5.05
CA ILE A 121 5.57 -2.41 4.13
C ILE A 121 6.80 -1.76 4.77
N VAL A 122 7.96 -1.92 4.12
CA VAL A 122 9.21 -1.28 4.54
C VAL A 122 9.36 0.03 3.80
N ALA A 123 9.53 1.11 4.55
CA ALA A 123 9.67 2.47 4.06
C ALA A 123 10.88 3.18 4.69
N LYS A 124 11.36 4.22 4.03
CA LYS A 124 12.36 5.20 4.49
C LYS A 124 13.68 4.60 4.98
N ASN A 125 14.08 3.45 4.43
CA ASN A 125 15.28 2.71 4.85
C ASN A 125 15.23 2.27 6.33
N SER A 126 14.03 2.04 6.85
CA SER A 126 13.80 1.64 8.25
C SER A 126 14.36 0.26 8.60
N VAL A 127 14.53 -0.62 7.60
CA VAL A 127 15.02 -1.98 7.79
C VAL A 127 16.33 -2.18 7.07
N ASN A 128 17.33 -2.65 7.81
CA ASN A 128 18.64 -3.04 7.28
C ASN A 128 18.82 -4.57 7.16
N SER A 129 17.95 -5.35 7.81
CA SER A 129 17.97 -6.82 7.77
C SER A 129 16.58 -7.42 7.95
N LEU A 130 16.11 -8.18 6.96
CA LEU A 130 14.89 -8.97 7.03
C LEU A 130 15.00 -10.12 8.04
N LYS A 131 16.20 -10.65 8.30
CA LYS A 131 16.42 -11.64 9.36
C LYS A 131 16.03 -11.10 10.74
N LYS A 132 16.38 -9.84 11.04
CA LYS A 132 15.93 -9.19 12.28
C LYS A 132 14.42 -8.94 12.26
N LEU A 133 13.89 -8.46 11.14
CA LEU A 133 12.46 -8.20 10.99
C LEU A 133 11.63 -9.46 11.24
N THR A 134 12.02 -10.59 10.65
CA THR A 134 11.31 -11.88 10.78
C THR A 134 11.41 -12.51 12.18
N GLN A 135 12.36 -12.10 13.00
CA GLN A 135 12.39 -12.47 14.43
C GLN A 135 11.35 -11.72 15.25
N LEU A 136 10.96 -10.53 14.81
CA LEU A 136 10.05 -9.63 15.51
C LEU A 136 8.63 -9.65 14.94
N VAL A 137 8.50 -10.01 13.66
CA VAL A 137 7.25 -9.94 12.91
C VAL A 137 7.10 -11.18 12.04
N SER A 138 5.97 -11.87 12.16
CA SER A 138 5.52 -12.91 11.24
C SER A 138 4.57 -12.29 10.21
N PHE A 139 4.82 -12.54 8.93
CA PHE A 139 4.02 -11.97 7.84
C PHE A 139 4.02 -12.82 6.58
N ASP A 140 2.96 -12.67 5.78
CA ASP A 140 2.78 -13.44 4.54
C ASP A 140 3.41 -12.75 3.33
N GLN A 141 3.46 -11.41 3.34
CA GLN A 141 3.93 -10.63 2.20
C GLN A 141 4.74 -9.40 2.60
N LEU A 142 5.86 -9.19 1.91
CA LEU A 142 6.71 -8.00 2.05
C LEU A 142 6.51 -7.03 0.87
N ILE A 143 6.45 -5.74 1.16
CA ILE A 143 6.48 -4.67 0.15
C ILE A 143 7.62 -3.72 0.47
N LEU A 144 8.51 -3.52 -0.51
CA LEU A 144 9.56 -2.51 -0.48
C LEU A 144 9.05 -1.27 -1.22
N ASP A 145 8.75 -0.21 -0.48
CA ASP A 145 8.22 1.02 -1.07
C ASP A 145 9.30 1.87 -1.76
N GLY A 146 8.85 2.89 -2.49
CA GLY A 146 9.73 3.75 -3.31
C GLY A 146 10.54 4.76 -2.51
N SER A 147 10.30 4.88 -1.21
CA SER A 147 11.02 5.80 -0.34
C SER A 147 12.39 5.23 0.10
N ASN A 148 12.59 3.92 -0.04
CA ASN A 148 13.87 3.28 0.20
C ASN A 148 14.90 3.63 -0.88
N GLN A 149 16.17 3.75 -0.49
CA GLN A 149 17.28 3.87 -1.41
C GLN A 149 17.49 2.57 -2.18
N TYR A 150 17.91 2.68 -3.44
CA TYR A 150 18.15 1.53 -4.32
C TYR A 150 19.09 0.48 -3.69
N LYS A 151 20.14 0.94 -2.97
CA LYS A 151 21.07 0.04 -2.27
C LYS A 151 20.35 -0.79 -1.19
N THR A 152 19.46 -0.16 -0.43
CA THR A 152 18.64 -0.82 0.60
C THR A 152 17.69 -1.83 -0.04
N ILE A 153 16.94 -1.43 -1.07
CA ILE A 153 16.04 -2.32 -1.80
C ILE A 153 16.80 -3.54 -2.34
N ARG A 154 17.93 -3.32 -3.02
CA ARG A 154 18.75 -4.43 -3.57
C ARG A 154 19.22 -5.39 -2.48
N SER A 155 19.67 -4.86 -1.34
CA SER A 155 20.11 -5.68 -0.21
C SER A 155 18.97 -6.52 0.37
N LEU A 156 17.81 -5.89 0.61
CA LEU A 156 16.63 -6.55 1.18
C LEU A 156 16.04 -7.58 0.22
N LYS A 157 16.05 -7.35 -1.10
CA LYS A 157 15.63 -8.35 -2.10
C LYS A 157 16.46 -9.62 -2.02
N ILE A 158 17.79 -9.49 -2.00
CA ILE A 158 18.71 -10.63 -1.87
C ILE A 158 18.45 -11.40 -0.58
N GLU A 159 18.15 -10.69 0.52
CA GLU A 159 17.83 -11.33 1.79
C GLU A 159 16.45 -12.01 1.76
N ALA A 160 15.45 -11.40 1.11
CA ALA A 160 14.13 -11.98 0.95
C ALA A 160 14.18 -13.29 0.14
N GLU A 161 14.94 -13.31 -0.96
CA GLU A 161 15.20 -14.51 -1.76
C GLU A 161 15.85 -15.62 -0.92
N LYS A 162 16.88 -15.29 -0.13
CA LYS A 162 17.55 -16.26 0.76
C LYS A 162 16.63 -16.81 1.85
N LEU A 163 15.70 -16.00 2.34
CA LEU A 163 14.73 -16.38 3.36
C LEU A 163 13.45 -17.01 2.76
N ASN A 164 13.37 -17.13 1.42
CA ASN A 164 12.17 -17.55 0.69
C ASN A 164 10.90 -16.74 1.06
N LEU A 165 11.07 -15.44 1.29
CA LEU A 165 9.97 -14.53 1.62
C LEU A 165 9.31 -14.02 0.33
N PRO A 166 7.97 -14.11 0.19
CA PRO A 166 7.25 -13.42 -0.88
C PRO A 166 7.42 -11.91 -0.74
N PHE A 167 7.88 -11.25 -1.80
CA PHE A 167 8.09 -9.81 -1.79
C PHE A 167 7.69 -9.13 -3.09
N TYR A 168 7.33 -7.85 -2.98
CA TYR A 168 7.15 -6.93 -4.08
C TYR A 168 7.98 -5.67 -3.86
N SER A 169 8.34 -5.01 -4.96
CA SER A 169 9.16 -3.79 -4.91
C SER A 169 8.61 -2.78 -5.90
N THR A 170 8.24 -1.61 -5.38
CA THR A 170 7.73 -0.54 -6.25
C THR A 170 8.79 -0.02 -7.22
N TYR A 171 10.07 -0.24 -6.91
CA TYR A 171 11.17 0.14 -7.78
C TYR A 171 11.20 -0.67 -9.08
N ASP A 172 10.81 -1.95 -9.00
CA ASP A 172 10.83 -2.86 -10.17
C ASP A 172 9.49 -2.85 -10.92
N GLN A 173 8.38 -2.63 -10.21
CA GLN A 173 7.03 -2.85 -10.72
C GLN A 173 6.20 -1.56 -10.84
N GLY A 174 6.75 -0.41 -10.42
CA GLY A 174 5.97 0.82 -10.28
C GLY A 174 5.01 0.72 -9.09
N ALA A 175 3.82 1.31 -9.21
CA ALA A 175 2.82 1.21 -8.15
C ALA A 175 2.32 -0.24 -8.02
N ILE A 176 2.27 -0.76 -6.79
CA ILE A 176 1.78 -2.11 -6.49
C ILE A 176 0.32 -2.01 -6.08
N THR A 177 -0.54 -2.81 -6.70
CA THR A 177 -1.96 -2.94 -6.32
C THR A 177 -2.20 -4.34 -5.76
N LEU A 178 -2.82 -4.41 -4.59
CA LEU A 178 -3.21 -5.65 -3.92
C LEU A 178 -4.72 -5.66 -3.74
N ASP A 179 -5.40 -6.54 -4.47
CA ASP A 179 -6.83 -6.73 -4.33
C ASP A 179 -7.13 -7.61 -3.10
N PHE A 180 -8.00 -7.10 -2.23
CA PHE A 180 -8.50 -7.80 -1.06
C PHE A 180 -9.85 -8.41 -1.42
N TYR A 181 -9.81 -9.57 -2.09
CA TYR A 181 -11.02 -10.32 -2.36
C TYR A 181 -11.69 -10.71 -1.04
N ARG A 182 -12.98 -10.41 -0.89
CA ARG A 182 -13.81 -11.06 0.12
C ARG A 182 -13.84 -12.56 -0.20
N LYS A 183 -13.29 -13.37 0.69
CA LYS A 183 -13.58 -14.81 0.74
C LYS A 183 -15.02 -15.03 1.16
#